data_AF-A0A1L6ZLH2-F1
#
_entry.id   AF-A0A1L6ZLH2-F1
#
_cell.length_a   1.000
_cell.length_b   1.000
_cell.length_c   1.000
_cell.angle_alpha   90.00
_cell.angle_beta   90.00
_cell.angle_gamma   90.00
#
_symmetry.space_group_name_H-M   'P 1'
#
loop_
_entity.id
_entity.type
_entity.pdbx_description
1 polymer ?
#
loop_
_entity_poly.entity_id
_entity_poly.type
_entity_poly.pdbx_seq_one_letter_code
_entity_poly.pdbx_strand_id
1 'polypeptide(L)'
;MLTFQIDQTLLEEKVAKELSKRLEQIEHRVTFWDTKELCKQTNMSLNFIKETFFYDPRFPKYRVGTKWLFPAKECEQFLVTWLKEQSRG
;
A
#
# COMPACT_ATOMS: atom_id res chain seq x y z
N MET A 1 -40.71 17.21 27.07
CA MET A 1 -39.25 16.98 27.14
C MET A 1 -38.89 16.06 25.98
N LEU A 2 -38.06 16.52 25.04
CA LEU A 2 -37.57 15.69 23.93
C LEU A 2 -36.37 14.88 24.43
N THR A 3 -36.59 13.60 24.72
CA THR A 3 -35.53 12.64 25.02
C THR A 3 -34.83 12.28 23.73
N PHE A 4 -33.69 12.93 23.47
CA PHE A 4 -32.80 12.60 22.37
C PHE A 4 -32.06 11.30 22.75
N GLN A 5 -32.65 10.15 22.43
CA GLN A 5 -31.95 8.87 22.51
C GLN A 5 -30.92 8.85 21.38
N ILE A 6 -29.67 9.16 21.72
CA ILE A 6 -28.56 9.00 20.79
C ILE A 6 -28.42 7.49 20.57
N ASP A 7 -28.73 7.05 19.36
CA ASP A 7 -28.46 5.70 18.90
C ASP A 7 -26.93 5.51 18.88
N GLN A 8 -26.42 4.85 19.93
CA GLN A 8 -24.99 4.61 20.12
C GLN A 8 -24.38 3.88 18.92
N THR A 9 -25.13 2.98 18.30
CA THR A 9 -24.69 2.22 17.13
C THR A 9 -24.46 3.15 15.94
N LEU A 10 -25.37 4.10 15.71
CA LEU A 10 -25.27 5.07 14.62
C LEU A 10 -24.15 6.10 14.84
N LEU A 11 -23.82 6.39 16.10
CA LEU A 11 -22.68 7.22 16.48
C LEU A 11 -21.36 6.50 16.22
N GLU A 12 -21.25 5.24 16.65
CA GLU A 12 -20.06 4.40 16.45
C GLU A 12 -19.76 4.20 14.96
N GLU A 13 -20.77 3.91 14.14
CA GLU A 13 -20.61 3.78 12.69
C GLU A 13 -20.08 5.07 12.04
N LYS A 14 -20.61 6.23 12.44
CA LYS A 14 -20.14 7.52 11.91
C LYS A 14 -18.71 7.82 12.32
N VAL A 15 -18.35 7.53 13.56
CA VAL A 15 -16.99 7.74 14.09
C VAL A 15 -16.00 6.82 13.39
N ALA A 16 -16.33 5.52 13.25
CA ALA A 16 -15.50 4.55 12.55
C ALA A 16 -15.28 4.95 11.08
N LYS A 17 -16.33 5.37 10.37
CA LYS A 17 -16.26 5.81 8.97
C LYS A 17 -15.36 7.04 8.79
N GLU A 18 -15.49 8.03 9.67
CA GLU A 18 -14.68 9.25 9.60
C GLU A 18 -13.22 8.98 10.00
N LEU A 19 -12.98 8.07 10.96
CA LEU A 19 -11.64 7.59 11.30
C LEU A 19 -10.97 6.88 10.12
N SER A 20 -11.65 5.94 9.47
CA SER A 20 -11.12 5.26 8.28
C SER A 20 -10.76 6.25 7.17
N LYS A 21 -11.65 7.23 6.91
CA LYS A 21 -11.43 8.26 5.90
C LYS A 21 -10.23 9.16 6.22
N ARG A 22 -10.02 9.51 7.49
CA ARG A 22 -8.86 10.32 7.92
C ARG A 22 -7.57 9.52 7.91
N LEU A 23 -7.61 8.24 8.28
CA LEU A 23 -6.46 7.34 8.17
C LEU A 23 -6.01 7.17 6.72
N GLU A 24 -6.95 7.07 5.77
CA GLU A 24 -6.67 7.07 4.33
C GLU A 24 -6.01 8.37 3.84
N GLN A 25 -6.28 9.51 4.49
CA GLN A 25 -5.71 10.83 4.15
C GLN A 25 -4.33 11.07 4.77
N ILE A 26 -4.05 10.47 5.93
CA ILE A 26 -2.78 10.63 6.66
C ILE A 26 -1.67 9.76 6.08
N GLU A 27 -1.99 8.79 5.21
CA GLU A 27 -0.99 8.10 4.41
C GLU A 27 -0.32 9.07 3.41
N HIS A 28 0.70 9.77 3.90
CA HIS A 28 1.74 10.44 3.12
C HIS A 28 2.50 9.40 2.28
N ARG A 29 1.82 8.79 1.31
CA ARG A 29 2.45 7.95 0.30
C ARG A 29 2.99 8.86 -0.79
N VAL A 30 4.30 8.83 -0.97
CA VAL A 30 4.90 9.23 -2.25
C VAL A 30 4.16 8.52 -3.37
N THR A 31 3.66 9.26 -4.37
CA THR A 31 2.89 8.70 -5.49
C THR A 31 3.68 7.60 -6.21
N PHE A 32 5.00 7.79 -6.32
CA PHE A 32 5.91 6.86 -6.96
C PHE A 32 7.14 6.62 -6.09
N TRP A 33 7.61 5.38 -6.08
CA TRP A 33 8.92 5.00 -5.59
C TRP A 33 9.93 5.01 -6.73
N ASP A 34 11.16 5.36 -6.41
CA ASP A 34 12.31 5.03 -7.24
C ASP A 34 12.92 3.69 -6.76
N THR A 35 14.00 3.24 -7.40
CA THR A 35 14.66 1.99 -7.01
C THR A 35 15.21 2.03 -5.58
N LYS A 36 15.63 3.18 -5.07
CA LYS A 36 16.16 3.30 -3.70
C LYS A 36 15.03 3.17 -2.68
N GLU A 37 13.92 3.83 -2.93
CA GLU A 37 12.74 3.75 -2.07
C GLU A 37 12.13 2.35 -2.12
N LEU A 38 12.09 1.68 -3.29
CA LEU A 38 11.66 0.28 -3.39
C LEU A 38 12.50 -0.65 -2.49
N CYS A 39 13.84 -0.52 -2.54
CA CYS A 39 14.72 -1.30 -1.65
C CYS A 39 14.45 -0.98 -0.17
N LYS A 40 14.23 0.30 0.17
CA LYS A 40 13.95 0.74 1.54
C LYS A 40 12.61 0.22 2.06
N GLN A 41 11.56 0.26 1.25
CA GLN A 41 10.21 -0.19 1.63
C GLN A 41 10.15 -1.71 1.78
N THR A 42 10.88 -2.45 0.95
CA THR A 42 10.93 -3.92 1.02
C THR A 42 11.97 -4.45 2.00
N ASN A 43 12.90 -3.62 2.47
CA ASN A 43 14.13 -4.02 3.17
C ASN A 43 14.96 -5.07 2.39
N MET A 44 14.88 -5.06 1.06
CA MET A 44 15.56 -6.02 0.19
C MET A 44 16.66 -5.34 -0.63
N SER A 45 17.71 -6.10 -0.94
CA SER A 45 18.72 -5.65 -1.90
C SER A 45 18.15 -5.67 -3.32
N LEU A 46 18.65 -4.79 -4.19
CA LEU A 46 18.23 -4.75 -5.60
C LEU A 46 18.47 -6.08 -6.31
N ASN A 47 19.53 -6.81 -5.96
CA ASN A 47 19.83 -8.12 -6.55
C ASN A 47 18.74 -9.14 -6.18
N PHE A 48 18.38 -9.20 -4.90
CA PHE A 48 17.31 -10.07 -4.43
C PHE A 48 15.97 -9.72 -5.09
N ILE A 49 15.63 -8.43 -5.20
CA ILE A 49 14.42 -7.97 -5.90
C ILE A 49 14.41 -8.45 -7.36
N LYS A 50 15.55 -8.35 -8.05
CA LYS A 50 15.71 -8.81 -9.44
C LYS A 50 15.51 -10.32 -9.59
N GLU A 51 16.02 -11.10 -8.66
CA GLU A 51 15.93 -12.56 -8.67
C GLU A 51 14.55 -13.08 -8.26
N THR A 52 13.76 -12.28 -7.53
CA THR A 52 12.48 -12.71 -6.97
C THR A 52 11.28 -12.27 -7.80
N PHE A 53 10.96 -10.97 -7.82
CA PHE A 53 9.69 -10.49 -8.38
C PHE A 53 9.85 -9.36 -9.41
N PHE A 54 11.05 -8.81 -9.60
CA PHE A 54 11.23 -7.65 -10.49
C PHE A 54 10.79 -7.94 -11.93
N TYR A 55 11.01 -9.16 -12.42
CA TYR A 55 10.64 -9.59 -13.76
C TYR A 55 9.24 -10.21 -13.84
N ASP A 56 8.51 -10.30 -12.72
CA ASP A 56 7.12 -10.74 -12.73
C ASP A 56 6.31 -9.76 -13.61
N PRO A 57 5.54 -10.24 -14.60
CA PRO A 57 4.69 -9.40 -15.44
C PRO A 57 3.62 -8.63 -14.64
N ARG A 58 3.24 -9.12 -13.46
CA ARG A 58 2.28 -8.49 -12.56
C ARG A 58 2.89 -7.33 -11.74
N PHE A 59 4.22 -7.22 -11.68
CA PHE A 59 4.88 -6.18 -10.90
C PHE A 59 4.78 -4.80 -11.59
N PRO A 60 4.16 -3.78 -10.96
CA PRO A 60 3.89 -2.48 -11.59
C PRO A 60 5.17 -1.62 -11.67
N LYS A 61 5.93 -1.80 -12.75
CA LYS A 61 7.16 -1.07 -13.06
C LYS A 61 7.05 -0.28 -14.36
N TYR A 62 7.44 1.00 -14.31
CA TYR A 62 7.42 1.87 -15.48
C TYR A 62 8.75 2.56 -15.66
N ARG A 63 9.26 2.56 -16.90
CA ARG A 63 10.49 3.27 -17.25
C ARG A 63 10.12 4.63 -17.85
N VAL A 64 10.46 5.71 -17.15
CA VAL A 64 10.25 7.08 -17.61
C VAL A 64 11.61 7.73 -17.84
N GLY A 65 12.00 7.84 -19.11
CA GLY A 65 13.35 8.26 -19.51
C GLY A 65 14.41 7.28 -18.99
N THR A 66 15.30 7.77 -18.12
CA THR A 66 16.37 6.98 -17.52
C THR A 66 16.01 6.35 -16.17
N LYS A 67 14.86 6.72 -15.59
CA LYS A 67 14.46 6.28 -14.25
C LYS A 67 13.39 5.19 -14.29
N TRP A 68 13.47 4.30 -13.33
CA TRP A 68 12.37 3.40 -12.97
C TRP A 68 11.50 4.08 -11.92
N LEU A 69 10.19 4.04 -12.16
CA LEU A 69 9.17 4.52 -11.24
C LEU A 69 8.18 3.39 -10.96
N PHE A 70 7.77 3.30 -9.71
CA PHE A 70 6.89 2.25 -9.21
C PHE A 70 5.73 2.91 -8.45
N PRO A 71 4.46 2.77 -8.89
CA PRO A 71 3.32 3.34 -8.18
C PRO A 71 3.20 2.71 -6.78
N ALA A 72 3.36 3.53 -5.73
CA ALA A 72 3.49 3.03 -4.36
C ALA A 72 2.32 2.12 -3.95
N LYS A 73 1.08 2.56 -4.22
CA LYS A 73 -0.14 1.82 -3.87
C LYS A 73 -0.20 0.44 -4.55
N GLU A 74 0.08 0.39 -5.84
CA GLU A 74 0.04 -0.87 -6.61
C GLU A 74 1.18 -1.81 -6.18
N CYS A 75 2.37 -1.27 -5.92
CA CYS A 75 3.50 -2.06 -5.42
C CYS A 75 3.19 -2.72 -4.09
N GLU A 76 2.64 -1.98 -3.12
CA GLU A 76 2.29 -2.58 -1.82
C GLU A 76 1.29 -3.72 -1.96
N GLN A 77 0.23 -3.52 -2.76
CA GLN A 77 -0.78 -4.55 -3.02
C GLN A 77 -0.15 -5.80 -3.66
N PHE A 78 0.71 -5.60 -4.65
CA PHE A 78 1.45 -6.69 -5.28
C PHE A 78 2.36 -7.42 -4.27
N LEU A 79 3.16 -6.69 -3.50
CA LEU A 79 4.15 -7.24 -2.58
C LEU A 79 3.50 -8.09 -1.49
N VAL A 80 2.37 -7.63 -0.93
CA VAL A 80 1.61 -8.42 0.06
C VAL A 80 1.09 -9.72 -0.53
N THR A 81 0.64 -9.68 -1.79
CA THR A 81 0.14 -10.87 -2.51
C THR A 81 1.29 -11.83 -2.80
N TRP A 82 2.36 -11.33 -3.40
CA TRP A 82 3.57 -12.07 -3.72
C TRP A 82 4.17 -12.76 -2.48
N LEU A 83 4.22 -12.07 -1.33
CA LEU A 83 4.75 -12.63 -0.08
C LEU A 83 3.93 -13.82 0.41
N LYS A 84 2.59 -13.75 0.30
CA LYS A 84 1.70 -14.88 0.66
C LYS A 84 1.89 -16.08 -0.27
N GLU A 85 2.21 -15.85 -1.53
CA GLU A 85 2.52 -16.92 -2.49
C GLU A 85 3.81 -17.68 -2.12
N GLN A 86 4.81 -17.01 -1.53
CA GLN A 86 6.07 -17.64 -1.13
C GLN A 86 5.93 -18.59 0.07
N SER A 87 4.99 -18.31 0.99
CA SER A 87 4.77 -19.14 2.19
C SER A 87 4.16 -20.53 1.93
N ARG A 88 3.90 -20.89 0.67
CA ARG A 88 3.42 -22.21 0.26
C ARG A 88 4.50 -23.11 -0.36
N GLY A 89 5.77 -22.69 -0.28
CA GLY A 89 6.95 -23.49 -0.68
C GLY A 89 7.59 -24.22 0.49
#